data_AF-A0A7W1BVL5-F1
#
_entry.id   AF-A0A7W1BVL5-F1
#
_cell.length_a   1.000
_cell.length_b   1.000
_cell.length_c   1.000
_cell.angle_alpha   90.00
_cell.angle_beta   90.00
_cell.angle_gamma   90.00
#
_symmetry.space_group_name_H-M   'P 1'
#
loop_
_entity.id
_entity.type
_entity.pdbx_description
1 polymer ?
#
loop_
_entity_poly.entity_id
_entity_poly.type
_entity_poly.pdbx_seq_one_letter_code
_entity_poly.pdbx_strand_id
1 'polypeptide(L)'
;MTAASLEGLDRLAILSRHDIGLDFVDVEACTERGIAVTITPGGVTRPMASAAAALVLALAHRLRERDRALHEGDWQQGRFAPTGFGLTGRTLGVIGFGRIGREVVRLLATWEMRVLVATRTR
;
A
#
# COMPACT_ATOMS: atom_id res chain seq x y z
N MET A 1 -6.60 14.12 -13.40
CA MET A 1 -6.30 15.29 -14.22
C MET A 1 -6.29 14.82 -15.65
N THR A 2 -7.29 15.21 -16.43
CA THR A 2 -7.42 14.89 -17.86
C THR A 2 -7.16 16.15 -18.68
N ALA A 3 -6.87 16.00 -19.98
CA ALA A 3 -6.76 17.15 -20.89
C ALA A 3 -7.94 18.14 -20.77
N ALA A 4 -9.18 17.62 -20.73
CA ALA A 4 -10.38 18.44 -20.56
C ALA A 4 -10.39 19.22 -19.24
N SER A 5 -9.90 18.63 -18.14
CA SER A 5 -9.84 19.32 -16.84
C SER A 5 -8.82 20.47 -16.79
N LEU A 6 -7.95 20.59 -17.80
CA LEU A 6 -6.97 21.67 -17.90
C LEU A 6 -7.52 22.89 -18.65
N GLU A 7 -8.66 22.76 -19.35
CA GLU A 7 -9.28 23.86 -20.10
C GLU A 7 -9.61 25.06 -19.20
N GLY A 8 -9.24 26.27 -19.65
CA GLY A 8 -9.43 27.51 -18.90
C GLY A 8 -8.49 27.73 -17.71
N LEU A 9 -7.52 26.83 -17.47
CA LEU A 9 -6.52 26.97 -16.40
C LEU A 9 -5.25 27.70 -16.87
N ASP A 10 -5.41 28.90 -17.44
CA ASP A 10 -4.33 29.63 -18.14
C ASP A 10 -3.17 30.09 -17.23
N ARG A 11 -3.36 30.04 -15.91
CA ARG A 11 -2.35 30.44 -14.91
C ARG A 11 -1.74 29.25 -14.16
N LEU A 12 -2.17 28.03 -14.44
CA LEU A 12 -1.65 26.83 -13.77
C LEU A 12 -0.23 26.57 -14.27
N ALA A 13 0.74 26.56 -13.35
CA ALA A 13 2.16 26.33 -13.68
C ALA A 13 2.69 25.00 -13.12
N ILE A 14 2.10 24.49 -12.04
CA ILE A 14 2.57 23.28 -11.36
C ILE A 14 1.42 22.47 -10.76
N LEU A 15 1.47 21.16 -10.99
CA LEU A 15 0.70 20.15 -10.28
C LEU A 15 1.62 19.40 -9.32
N SER A 16 1.56 19.78 -8.03
CA SER A 16 2.36 19.12 -6.99
C SER A 16 1.56 18.06 -6.24
N ARG A 17 2.04 16.82 -6.32
CA ARG A 17 1.41 15.63 -5.75
C ARG A 17 2.17 15.16 -4.50
N HIS A 18 1.41 14.94 -3.43
CA HIS A 18 1.93 14.37 -2.18
C HIS A 18 2.18 12.85 -2.26
N ASP A 19 1.72 12.20 -3.33
CA ASP A 19 1.90 10.78 -3.62
C ASP A 19 2.86 10.57 -4.80
N ILE A 20 2.95 9.32 -5.29
CA ILE A 20 3.88 8.90 -6.36
C ILE A 20 3.18 8.30 -7.58
N GLY A 21 1.85 8.12 -7.53
CA GLY A 21 1.07 7.55 -8.62
C GLY A 21 0.73 8.62 -9.65
N LEU A 22 1.00 8.34 -10.93
CA LEU A 22 0.69 9.23 -12.05
C LEU A 22 -0.41 8.66 -12.96
N ASP A 23 -0.97 7.50 -12.62
CA ASP A 23 -1.96 6.79 -13.44
C ASP A 23 -3.22 7.62 -13.72
N PHE A 24 -3.53 8.58 -12.84
CA PHE A 24 -4.68 9.47 -12.95
C PHE A 24 -4.32 10.87 -13.48
N VAL A 25 -3.08 11.09 -13.92
CA VAL A 25 -2.59 12.37 -14.44
C VAL A 25 -2.21 12.20 -15.90
N ASP A 26 -2.87 12.95 -16.76
CA ASP A 26 -2.48 13.13 -18.16
C ASP A 26 -1.21 13.99 -18.22
N VAL A 27 -0.06 13.35 -18.04
CA VAL A 27 1.26 14.01 -17.99
C VAL A 27 1.59 14.64 -19.33
N GLU A 28 1.16 14.04 -20.44
CA GLU A 28 1.38 14.56 -21.79
C GLU A 28 0.62 15.87 -21.99
N ALA A 29 -0.68 15.92 -21.67
CA ALA A 29 -1.46 17.15 -21.74
C ALA A 29 -0.95 18.25 -20.80
N CYS A 30 -0.41 17.88 -19.61
CA CYS A 30 0.26 18.83 -18.73
C CYS A 30 1.53 19.38 -19.39
N THR A 31 2.33 18.53 -20.03
CA THR A 31 3.60 18.88 -20.68
C THR A 31 3.37 19.82 -21.86
N GLU A 32 2.40 19.54 -22.72
CA GLU A 32 2.03 20.39 -23.87
C GLU A 32 1.64 21.81 -23.46
N ARG A 33 1.05 21.95 -22.27
CA ARG A 33 0.62 23.24 -21.69
C ARG A 33 1.68 23.91 -20.81
N GLY A 34 2.89 23.35 -20.73
CA GLY A 34 3.97 23.89 -19.91
C GLY A 34 3.75 23.75 -18.39
N ILE A 35 2.89 22.83 -17.97
CA ILE A 35 2.58 22.58 -16.56
C ILE A 35 3.55 21.53 -16.01
N ALA A 36 4.34 21.90 -15.00
CA ALA A 36 5.21 20.97 -14.31
C ALA A 36 4.40 19.99 -13.46
N VAL A 37 4.68 18.69 -13.55
CA VAL A 37 4.09 17.66 -12.67
C VAL A 37 5.17 17.16 -11.73
N THR A 38 4.94 17.30 -10.41
CA THR A 38 5.89 16.84 -9.40
C THR A 38 5.24 15.80 -8.49
N ILE A 39 5.99 14.76 -8.15
CA ILE A 39 5.62 13.76 -7.14
C ILE A 39 6.48 13.92 -5.89
N THR A 40 6.19 13.15 -4.85
CA THR A 40 7.01 13.10 -3.62
C THR A 40 7.72 11.74 -3.51
N PRO A 41 8.89 11.54 -4.16
CA PRO A 41 9.60 10.26 -4.11
C PRO A 41 9.96 9.88 -2.68
N GLY A 42 9.78 8.62 -2.32
CA GLY A 42 10.19 8.10 -1.01
C GLY A 42 9.20 8.36 0.12
N GLY A 43 8.47 9.50 0.10
CA GLY A 43 7.60 9.94 1.19
C GLY A 43 6.53 8.92 1.62
N VAL A 44 6.01 8.14 0.67
CA VAL A 44 4.97 7.13 0.95
C VAL A 44 5.51 5.72 1.17
N THR A 45 6.82 5.48 1.04
CA THR A 45 7.37 4.11 1.04
C THR A 45 7.15 3.40 2.37
N ARG A 46 7.60 3.99 3.48
CA ARG A 46 7.48 3.40 4.82
C ARG A 46 6.02 3.35 5.29
N PRO A 47 5.20 4.41 5.17
CA PRO A 47 3.79 4.35 5.56
C PRO A 47 3.00 3.25 4.83
N MET A 48 3.16 3.13 3.50
CA MET A 48 2.45 2.12 2.72
C MET A 48 2.93 0.70 3.04
N ALA A 49 4.24 0.51 3.23
CA ALA A 49 4.78 -0.78 3.63
C ALA A 49 4.30 -1.20 5.04
N SER A 50 4.25 -0.26 5.99
CA SER A 50 3.70 -0.49 7.33
C SER A 50 2.21 -0.85 7.28
N ALA A 51 1.43 -0.16 6.45
CA ALA A 51 0.01 -0.48 6.27
C ALA A 51 -0.17 -1.90 5.70
N ALA A 52 0.62 -2.28 4.69
CA ALA A 52 0.60 -3.63 4.14
C ALA A 52 0.97 -4.70 5.20
N ALA A 53 2.04 -4.47 5.99
CA ALA A 53 2.42 -5.36 7.08
C ALA A 53 1.31 -5.47 8.15
N ALA A 54 0.67 -4.36 8.51
CA ALA A 54 -0.46 -4.34 9.43
C ALA A 54 -1.64 -5.18 8.91
N LEU A 55 -1.95 -5.11 7.60
CA LEU A 55 -2.99 -5.93 6.98
C LEU A 55 -2.64 -7.42 6.99
N VAL A 56 -1.38 -7.78 6.71
CA VAL A 56 -0.91 -9.17 6.82
C VAL A 56 -1.17 -9.72 8.23
N LEU A 57 -0.81 -8.96 9.26
CA LEU A 57 -1.02 -9.35 10.65
C LEU A 57 -2.51 -9.39 11.02
N ALA A 58 -3.29 -8.38 10.62
CA ALA A 58 -4.71 -8.32 10.89
C ALA A 58 -5.45 -9.53 10.28
N LEU A 59 -5.08 -9.95 9.08
CA LEU A 59 -5.64 -11.13 8.42
C LEU A 59 -5.17 -12.42 9.09
N ALA A 60 -3.87 -12.55 9.35
CA ALA A 60 -3.31 -13.74 10.00
C ALA A 60 -3.96 -14.00 11.37
N HIS A 61 -4.24 -12.95 12.13
CA HIS A 61 -4.86 -13.05 13.46
C HIS A 61 -6.40 -12.91 13.46
N ARG A 62 -7.04 -12.81 12.27
CA ARG A 62 -8.48 -12.56 12.11
C ARG A 62 -8.98 -11.39 12.99
N LEU A 63 -8.18 -10.33 13.06
CA LEU A 63 -8.33 -9.23 14.02
C LEU A 63 -9.72 -8.58 13.93
N ARG A 64 -10.22 -8.31 12.72
CA ARG A 64 -11.53 -7.65 12.52
C ARG A 64 -12.70 -8.49 13.00
N GLU A 65 -12.60 -9.81 12.88
CA GLU A 65 -13.66 -10.73 13.31
C GLU A 65 -13.70 -10.83 14.84
N ARG A 66 -12.53 -10.87 15.47
CA ARG A 66 -12.41 -10.87 16.94
C ARG A 66 -12.87 -9.54 17.52
N ASP A 67 -12.46 -8.43 16.92
CA ASP A 67 -12.89 -7.07 17.27
C ASP A 67 -14.42 -6.94 17.22
N ARG A 68 -15.05 -7.45 16.15
CA ARG A 68 -16.51 -7.45 16.00
C ARG A 68 -17.21 -8.28 17.09
N ALA A 69 -16.76 -9.51 17.33
CA ALA A 69 -17.37 -10.38 18.34
C ALA A 69 -17.32 -9.76 19.75
N LEU A 70 -16.22 -9.07 20.08
CA LEU A 70 -16.09 -8.34 21.33
C LEU A 70 -17.09 -7.18 21.45
N HIS A 71 -17.27 -6.40 20.39
CA HIS A 71 -18.26 -5.30 20.37
C HIS A 71 -19.70 -5.79 20.43
N GLU A 72 -19.98 -7.00 19.94
CA GLU A 72 -21.31 -7.64 20.01
C GLU A 72 -21.57 -8.32 21.38
N GLY A 73 -20.61 -8.29 22.31
CA GLY A 73 -20.71 -8.92 23.63
C GLY A 73 -20.46 -10.44 23.63
N ASP A 74 -20.12 -11.02 22.48
CA ASP A 74 -19.81 -12.45 22.33
C ASP A 74 -18.33 -12.73 22.65
N TRP A 75 -17.99 -12.61 23.93
CA TRP A 75 -16.63 -12.85 24.43
C TRP A 75 -16.12 -14.27 24.14
N GLN A 76 -17.02 -15.27 24.21
CA GLN A 76 -16.67 -16.67 23.97
C GLN A 76 -16.24 -16.87 22.51
N GLN A 77 -16.99 -16.34 21.55
CA GLN A 77 -16.57 -16.46 20.15
C GLN A 77 -15.37 -15.59 19.81
N GLY A 78 -15.28 -14.36 20.30
CA GLY A 78 -14.09 -13.51 20.07
C GLY A 78 -12.79 -14.14 20.59
N ARG A 79 -12.89 -14.92 21.67
CA ARG A 79 -11.76 -15.65 22.27
C ARG A 79 -11.40 -16.92 21.50
N PHE A 80 -12.39 -17.73 21.11
CA PHE A 80 -12.15 -19.13 20.70
C PHE A 80 -12.45 -19.45 19.23
N ALA A 81 -13.24 -18.66 18.50
CA ALA A 81 -13.81 -19.08 17.21
C ALA A 81 -13.09 -18.52 15.96
N PRO A 82 -12.53 -17.29 15.95
CA PRO A 82 -11.59 -16.93 14.89
C PRO A 82 -10.18 -17.42 15.23
N THR A 83 -9.88 -18.70 14.94
CA THR A 83 -8.49 -19.17 15.01
C THR A 83 -7.72 -18.61 13.82
N GLY A 84 -6.82 -17.67 14.11
CA GLY A 84 -5.83 -17.20 13.16
C GLY A 84 -4.69 -18.20 12.96
N PHE A 85 -3.65 -17.80 12.26
CA PHE A 85 -2.43 -18.58 12.07
C PHE A 85 -1.18 -17.72 12.32
N GLY A 86 -0.12 -18.37 12.81
CA GLY A 86 1.20 -17.75 12.92
C GLY A 86 1.88 -17.62 11.55
N LEU A 87 2.76 -16.63 11.43
CA LEU A 87 3.50 -16.36 10.19
C LEU A 87 4.81 -17.16 10.07
N THR A 88 5.39 -17.63 11.19
CA THR A 88 6.63 -18.42 11.20
C THR A 88 6.55 -19.62 10.26
N GLY A 89 7.54 -19.77 9.37
CA GLY A 89 7.61 -20.83 8.36
C GLY A 89 6.61 -20.71 7.21
N ARG A 90 5.69 -19.73 7.24
CA ARG A 90 4.78 -19.44 6.11
C ARG A 90 5.50 -18.70 5.00
N THR A 91 4.89 -18.66 3.83
CA THR A 91 5.47 -17.98 2.67
C THR A 91 4.89 -16.58 2.50
N LEU A 92 5.75 -15.56 2.44
CA LEU A 92 5.40 -14.20 2.03
C LEU A 92 5.68 -14.05 0.53
N GLY A 93 4.61 -13.97 -0.28
CA GLY A 93 4.71 -13.67 -1.71
C GLY A 93 4.62 -12.17 -1.98
N VAL A 94 5.58 -11.61 -2.71
CA VAL A 94 5.62 -10.19 -3.08
C VAL A 94 5.66 -10.03 -4.59
N ILE A 95 4.61 -9.44 -5.18
CA ILE A 95 4.55 -9.11 -6.60
C ILE A 95 4.91 -7.63 -6.75
N GLY A 96 6.00 -7.37 -7.47
CA GLY A 96 6.62 -6.04 -7.59
C GLY A 96 7.62 -5.76 -6.47
N PHE A 97 8.90 -6.01 -6.73
CA PHE A 97 9.97 -5.79 -5.75
C PHE A 97 10.62 -4.39 -5.88
N GLY A 98 9.78 -3.36 -5.89
CA GLY A 98 10.19 -1.95 -5.91
C GLY A 98 10.52 -1.39 -4.51
N ARG A 99 10.46 -0.06 -4.34
CA ARG A 99 10.72 0.59 -3.04
C ARG A 99 9.83 0.06 -1.92
N ILE A 100 8.52 -0.04 -2.17
CA ILE A 100 7.54 -0.52 -1.18
C ILE A 100 7.70 -2.02 -0.92
N GLY A 101 7.81 -2.85 -1.97
CA GLY A 101 7.95 -4.30 -1.81
C GLY A 101 9.19 -4.69 -1.00
N ARG A 102 10.33 -4.04 -1.25
CA ARG A 102 11.55 -4.20 -0.43
C ARG A 102 11.33 -3.82 1.03
N GLU A 103 10.60 -2.74 1.26
CA GLU A 103 10.32 -2.23 2.59
C GLU A 103 9.37 -3.14 3.38
N VAL A 104 8.37 -3.75 2.73
CA VAL A 104 7.50 -4.77 3.34
C VAL A 104 8.31 -5.98 3.79
N VAL A 105 9.19 -6.50 2.92
CA VAL A 105 10.07 -7.63 3.26
C VAL A 105 10.97 -7.27 4.45
N ARG A 106 11.52 -6.05 4.47
CA ARG A 106 12.34 -5.56 5.60
C ARG A 106 11.55 -5.52 6.91
N LEU A 107 10.31 -5.01 6.89
CA LEU A 107 9.43 -4.92 8.06
C LEU A 107 9.02 -6.29 8.61
N LEU A 108 8.85 -7.28 7.73
CA LEU A 108 8.42 -8.62 8.11
C LEU A 108 9.58 -9.63 8.27
N ALA A 109 10.84 -9.19 8.15
CA ALA A 109 12.01 -10.07 8.17
C ALA A 109 12.12 -10.91 9.46
N THR A 110 11.76 -10.33 10.61
CA THR A 110 11.85 -11.00 11.92
C THR A 110 10.72 -12.01 12.18
N TRP A 111 9.79 -12.19 11.23
CA TRP A 111 8.67 -13.13 11.35
C TRP A 111 9.01 -14.52 10.80
N GLU A 112 10.26 -14.75 10.38
CA GLU A 112 10.77 -16.05 9.94
C GLU A 112 9.93 -16.68 8.82
N MET A 113 9.44 -15.83 7.92
CA MET A 113 8.70 -16.24 6.74
C MET A 113 9.67 -16.58 5.60
N ARG A 114 9.29 -17.56 4.78
CA ARG A 114 9.95 -17.79 3.49
C ARG A 114 9.49 -16.72 2.50
N VAL A 115 10.39 -15.90 2.00
CA VAL A 115 10.04 -14.81 1.07
C VAL A 115 10.19 -15.27 -0.38
N LEU A 116 9.16 -15.06 -1.20
CA LEU A 116 9.20 -15.22 -2.65
C LEU A 116 8.86 -13.89 -3.32
N VAL A 117 9.65 -13.50 -4.31
CA VAL A 117 9.45 -12.24 -5.04
C VAL A 117 9.24 -12.50 -6.53
N ALA A 118 8.30 -11.78 -7.14
CA ALA A 118 8.07 -11.74 -8.57
C ALA A 118 8.24 -10.30 -9.07
N THR A 119 9.11 -10.07 -10.04
CA THR A 119 9.39 -8.75 -10.61
C THR A 119 9.60 -8.88 -12.12
N ARG A 120 9.30 -7.82 -12.87
CA ARG A 120 9.47 -7.79 -14.34
C ARG A 120 10.93 -7.65 -14.77
N THR A 121 11.75 -7.01 -13.93
CA THR A 121 13.19 -6.81 -14.12
C THR A 121 13.93 -7.53 -13.00
N ARG A 122 14.95 -8.30 -13.40
CA ARG A 122 15.72 -9.22 -12.56
C ARG A 122 16.46 -8.51 -11.43
#